data_AF-A0A431HLU1-F1
#
_entry.id   AF-A0A431HLU1-F1
#
_cell.length_a   1.000
_cell.length_b   1.000
_cell.length_c   1.000
_cell.angle_alpha   90.00
_cell.angle_beta   90.00
_cell.angle_gamma   90.00
#
_symmetry.space_group_name_H-M   'P 1'
#
loop_
_entity.id
_entity.type
_entity.pdbx_description
1 polymer ?
#
loop_
_entity_poly.entity_id
_entity_poly.type
_entity_poly.pdbx_seq_one_letter_code
_entity_poly.pdbx_strand_id
1 'polypeptide(L)'
;TYQFHDTSANASLHQRWDISDSARLRSDGGNLAAVLLDLRENDAPRYRQLVRQIQRVFPTLEDFVLEPVAGKVLLRWKSKHSDKVFGAHLTSDGSLRLFCLLTLLSLPDERLPDMLFLDEPELGLHPHAITLVSEMLKRVAKTRQVFIATQSPYMVDCFDLENIIVAEARDGATTLRNLPKEQYQQWLDDDYLLSDIWLKTPVGVSS
;
A
#
# COMPACT_ATOMS: atom_id res chain seq x y z
N THR A 1 -10.25 -9.22 3.02
CA THR A 1 -9.95 -7.93 2.39
C THR A 1 -8.89 -7.22 3.19
N TYR A 2 -7.84 -6.71 2.55
CA TYR A 2 -6.86 -5.83 3.18
C TYR A 2 -7.29 -4.39 2.96
N GLN A 3 -7.39 -3.64 4.06
CA GLN A 3 -7.77 -2.24 4.08
C GLN A 3 -6.84 -1.56 5.08
N PHE A 4 -5.78 -0.94 4.58
CA PHE A 4 -4.84 -0.19 5.41
C PHE A 4 -5.35 1.23 5.69
N HIS A 5 -6.67 1.39 5.81
CA HIS A 5 -7.33 2.70 5.83
C HIS A 5 -7.38 3.32 7.22
N ASP A 6 -7.44 2.50 8.26
CA ASP A 6 -7.41 2.96 9.64
C ASP A 6 -5.98 3.26 10.05
N THR A 7 -5.61 4.52 9.89
CA THR A 7 -4.38 5.16 10.39
C THR A 7 -4.70 6.17 11.49
N SER A 8 -5.88 6.06 12.12
CA SER A 8 -6.27 6.94 13.22
C SER A 8 -5.25 6.87 14.36
N ALA A 9 -5.26 7.84 15.28
CA ALA A 9 -4.35 7.84 16.44
C ALA A 9 -4.40 6.55 17.30
N ASN A 10 -5.49 5.77 17.18
CA ASN A 10 -5.69 4.48 17.84
C ASN A 10 -5.41 3.27 16.95
N ALA A 11 -5.05 3.47 15.67
CA ALA A 11 -4.79 2.40 14.73
C ALA A 11 -3.74 1.43 15.28
N SER A 12 -3.97 0.14 15.03
CA SER A 12 -3.11 -0.96 15.48
C SER A 12 -1.63 -0.74 15.14
N LEU A 13 -1.34 -0.04 14.03
CA LEU A 13 0.00 0.32 13.55
C LEU A 13 0.83 1.17 14.51
N HIS A 14 0.19 1.93 15.41
CA HIS A 14 0.88 2.78 16.39
C HIS A 14 1.22 2.03 17.69
N GLN A 15 0.73 0.80 17.84
CA GLN A 15 0.86 0.02 19.07
C GLN A 15 2.06 -0.93 19.02
N ARG A 16 2.50 -1.38 20.20
CA ARG A 16 3.48 -2.48 20.29
C ARG A 16 2.78 -3.79 20.00
N TRP A 17 3.30 -4.56 19.05
CA TRP A 17 2.73 -5.84 18.67
C TRP A 17 3.55 -7.02 19.18
N ASP A 18 2.89 -8.13 19.50
CA ASP A 18 3.55 -9.36 19.89
C ASP A 18 4.41 -9.89 18.74
N ILE A 19 5.67 -10.25 19.01
CA ILE A 19 6.60 -10.74 17.99
C ILE A 19 6.17 -12.09 17.40
N SER A 20 5.34 -12.85 18.12
CA SER A 20 4.82 -14.13 17.65
C SER A 20 3.71 -14.00 16.60
N ASP A 21 3.04 -12.85 16.53
CA ASP A 21 2.05 -12.55 15.49
C ASP A 21 2.75 -11.98 14.24
N SER A 22 3.63 -12.81 13.65
CA SER A 22 4.44 -12.43 12.47
C SER A 22 4.19 -13.31 11.25
N ALA A 23 3.53 -14.47 11.40
CA ALA A 23 3.37 -15.45 10.32
C ALA A 23 2.69 -14.89 9.05
N ARG A 24 1.76 -13.93 9.21
CA ARG A 24 1.09 -13.23 8.11
C ARG A 24 0.93 -11.76 8.47
N LEU A 25 0.87 -10.87 7.48
CA LEU A 25 0.45 -9.49 7.74
C LEU A 25 -1.06 -9.44 7.94
N ARG A 26 -1.50 -8.78 9.02
CA ARG A 26 -2.93 -8.54 9.31
C ARG A 26 -3.54 -7.58 8.30
N SER A 27 -4.86 -7.67 8.14
CA SER A 27 -5.62 -6.81 7.20
C SER A 27 -5.56 -5.32 7.51
N ASP A 28 -5.31 -4.96 8.77
CA ASP A 28 -5.14 -3.61 9.29
C ASP A 28 -3.66 -3.16 9.38
N GLY A 29 -2.72 -4.05 9.05
CA GLY A 29 -1.28 -3.77 9.13
C GLY A 29 -0.72 -3.67 10.54
N GLY A 30 -1.51 -3.91 11.59
CA GLY A 30 -1.10 -3.66 12.99
C GLY A 30 0.18 -4.37 13.41
N ASN A 31 0.39 -5.57 12.89
CA ASN A 31 1.56 -6.40 13.18
C ASN A 31 2.76 -6.16 12.24
N LEU A 32 2.77 -5.08 11.46
CA LEU A 32 3.84 -4.76 10.50
C LEU A 32 5.24 -4.86 11.12
N ALA A 33 5.43 -4.32 12.33
CA ALA A 33 6.72 -4.38 13.01
C ALA A 33 7.16 -5.82 13.34
N ALA A 34 6.22 -6.70 13.73
CA ALA A 34 6.51 -8.10 14.02
C ALA A 34 6.86 -8.87 12.74
N VAL A 35 6.12 -8.64 11.65
CA VAL A 35 6.39 -9.22 10.32
C VAL A 35 7.76 -8.79 9.79
N LEU A 36 8.08 -7.49 9.87
CA LEU A 36 9.38 -6.97 9.45
C LEU A 36 10.52 -7.56 10.29
N LEU A 37 10.33 -7.73 11.60
CA LEU A 37 11.32 -8.30 12.50
C LEU A 37 11.60 -9.75 12.12
N ASP A 38 10.54 -10.55 11.93
CA ASP A 38 10.62 -11.93 11.48
C ASP A 38 11.31 -12.06 10.11
N LEU A 39 10.95 -11.22 9.14
CA LEU A 39 11.66 -11.19 7.85
C LEU A 39 13.14 -10.85 8.03
N ARG A 40 13.50 -9.89 8.90
CA ARG A 40 14.89 -9.51 9.12
C ARG A 40 15.72 -10.64 9.74
N GLU A 41 15.12 -11.40 10.65
CA GLU A 41 15.80 -12.48 11.39
C GLU A 41 15.83 -13.81 10.61
N ASN A 42 14.74 -14.14 9.91
CA ASN A 42 14.53 -15.46 9.31
C ASN A 42 14.61 -15.46 7.77
N ASP A 43 14.46 -14.31 7.09
CA ASP A 43 14.61 -14.16 5.63
C ASP A 43 15.30 -12.82 5.27
N ALA A 44 16.51 -12.64 5.81
CA ALA A 44 17.27 -11.40 5.65
C ALA A 44 17.47 -10.93 4.19
N PRO A 45 17.65 -11.82 3.18
CA PRO A 45 17.69 -11.41 1.77
C PRO A 45 16.41 -10.71 1.31
N ARG A 46 15.24 -11.27 1.63
CA ARG A 46 13.93 -10.69 1.29
C ARG A 46 13.69 -9.39 2.03
N TYR A 47 14.03 -9.33 3.32
CA TYR A 47 13.98 -8.08 4.09
C TYR A 47 14.80 -6.97 3.43
N ARG A 48 16.07 -7.25 3.06
CA ARG A 48 16.92 -6.26 2.38
C ARG A 48 16.35 -5.84 1.02
N GLN A 49 15.72 -6.75 0.29
CA GLN A 49 15.05 -6.41 -0.97
C GLN A 49 13.85 -5.49 -0.73
N LEU A 50 13.01 -5.81 0.25
CA LEU A 50 11.87 -4.99 0.66
C LEU A 50 12.32 -3.58 1.06
N VAL A 51 13.34 -3.46 1.91
CA VAL A 51 13.89 -2.15 2.31
C VAL A 51 14.37 -1.37 1.09
N ARG A 52 15.09 -2.01 0.15
CA ARG A 52 15.49 -1.35 -1.11
C ARG A 52 14.30 -0.91 -1.95
N GLN A 53 13.22 -1.68 -2.02
CA GLN A 53 12.01 -1.30 -2.75
C GLN A 53 11.33 -0.09 -2.09
N ILE A 54 11.19 -0.09 -0.77
CA ILE A 54 10.67 1.07 -0.02
C ILE A 54 11.54 2.31 -0.28
N GLN A 55 12.86 2.17 -0.26
CA GLN A 55 13.78 3.28 -0.51
C GLN A 55 13.66 3.91 -1.91
N ARG A 56 13.13 3.20 -2.92
CA ARG A 56 12.91 3.77 -4.27
C ARG A 56 11.80 4.84 -4.26
N VAL A 57 10.81 4.66 -3.39
CA VAL A 57 9.59 5.49 -3.35
C VAL A 57 9.50 6.34 -2.07
N PHE A 58 10.29 6.00 -1.06
CA PHE A 58 10.43 6.73 0.19
C PHE A 58 11.95 6.84 0.54
N PRO A 59 12.70 7.69 -0.18
CA PRO A 59 14.16 7.73 -0.15
C PRO A 59 14.74 8.19 1.19
N THR A 60 13.93 8.85 2.02
CA THR A 60 14.32 9.32 3.35
C THR A 60 14.56 8.18 4.33
N LEU A 61 13.97 6.99 4.13
CA LEU A 61 14.18 5.83 5.00
C LEU A 61 15.56 5.21 4.77
N GLU A 62 16.32 5.07 5.85
CA GLU A 62 17.56 4.29 5.90
C GLU A 62 17.24 2.83 6.15
N ASP A 63 16.63 2.52 7.29
CA ASP A 63 16.20 1.17 7.66
C ASP A 63 15.14 1.21 8.77
N PHE A 64 14.49 0.07 9.05
CA PHE A 64 13.58 -0.07 10.19
C PHE A 64 14.32 -0.36 11.49
N VAL A 65 13.89 0.29 12.58
CA VAL A 65 14.43 0.11 13.94
C VAL A 65 13.48 -0.78 14.74
N LEU A 66 13.70 -2.09 14.63
CA LEU A 66 12.85 -3.13 15.20
C LEU A 66 13.53 -3.73 16.44
N GLU A 67 13.24 -3.18 17.62
CA GLU A 67 13.85 -3.61 18.88
C GLU A 67 12.75 -4.14 19.80
N PRO A 68 12.62 -5.46 19.97
CA PRO A 68 11.59 -6.03 20.82
C PRO A 68 11.88 -5.75 22.31
N VAL A 69 10.84 -5.42 23.06
CA VAL A 69 10.87 -5.21 24.52
C VAL A 69 9.74 -6.02 25.13
N ALA A 70 10.08 -6.96 26.02
CA ALA A 70 9.13 -7.86 26.68
C ALA A 70 8.21 -8.60 25.66
N GLY A 71 8.81 -9.16 24.60
CA GLY A 71 8.09 -9.93 23.58
C GLY A 71 7.25 -9.08 22.62
N LYS A 72 7.32 -7.74 22.69
CA LYS A 72 6.60 -6.85 21.79
C LYS A 72 7.50 -5.88 21.05
N VAL A 73 7.19 -5.56 19.80
CA VAL A 73 7.97 -4.65 18.96
C VAL A 73 7.11 -3.49 18.46
N LEU A 74 7.73 -2.31 18.37
CA LEU A 74 7.09 -1.10 17.84
C LEU A 74 7.69 -0.75 16.48
N LEU A 75 6.84 -0.30 15.54
CA LEU A 75 7.31 0.21 14.26
C LEU A 75 8.06 1.53 14.45
N ARG A 76 9.34 1.52 14.09
CA ARG A 76 10.18 2.70 13.98
C ARG A 76 11.09 2.59 12.76
N TRP A 77 11.57 3.71 12.25
CA TRP A 77 12.53 3.75 11.14
C TRP A 77 13.52 4.90 11.32
N LYS A 78 14.72 4.72 10.79
CA LYS A 78 15.81 5.70 10.83
C LYS A 78 15.85 6.48 9.52
N SER A 79 16.07 7.79 9.59
CA SER A 79 16.24 8.63 8.41
C SER A 79 17.68 8.62 7.88
N LYS A 80 17.85 8.64 6.56
CA LYS A 80 19.16 8.82 5.91
C LYS A 80 19.74 10.22 6.09
N HIS A 81 18.89 11.21 6.34
CA HIS A 81 19.28 12.63 6.34
C HIS A 81 19.47 13.21 7.74
N SER A 82 19.31 12.38 8.79
CA SER A 82 19.47 12.79 10.19
C SER A 82 19.59 11.58 11.09
N ASP A 83 20.22 11.72 12.26
CA ASP A 83 20.25 10.68 13.29
C ASP A 83 18.88 10.45 14.00
N LYS A 84 17.80 11.02 13.47
CA LYS A 84 16.45 10.87 14.03
C LYS A 84 15.86 9.50 13.69
N VAL A 85 15.25 8.90 14.71
CA VAL A 85 14.38 7.73 14.59
C VAL A 85 12.94 8.19 14.71
N PHE A 86 12.12 7.80 13.74
CA PHE A 86 10.70 8.14 13.67
C PHE A 86 9.88 6.94 14.09
N GLY A 87 8.89 7.14 14.97
CA GLY A 87 7.87 6.14 15.25
C GLY A 87 6.72 6.23 14.26
N ALA A 88 5.85 5.20 14.26
CA ALA A 88 4.64 5.20 13.45
C ALA A 88 3.79 6.47 13.61
N HIS A 89 3.67 7.01 14.83
CA HIS A 89 2.91 8.23 15.14
C HIS A 89 3.45 9.53 14.51
N LEU A 90 4.69 9.52 14.00
CA LEU A 90 5.31 10.64 13.27
C LEU A 90 5.42 10.35 11.77
N THR A 91 4.87 9.23 11.32
CA THR A 91 4.94 8.77 9.93
C THR A 91 3.61 9.08 9.26
N SER A 92 3.63 9.65 8.06
CA SER A 92 2.38 9.94 7.35
C SER A 92 1.62 8.66 7.00
N ASP A 93 0.29 8.76 6.95
CA ASP A 93 -0.61 7.65 6.64
C ASP A 93 -0.25 6.96 5.33
N GLY A 94 0.02 7.74 4.27
CA GLY A 94 0.47 7.22 2.97
C GLY A 94 1.77 6.41 3.07
N SER A 95 2.70 6.80 3.95
CA SER A 95 3.95 6.05 4.15
C SER A 95 3.71 4.76 4.95
N LEU A 96 2.87 4.78 5.97
CA LEU A 96 2.49 3.56 6.72
C LEU A 96 1.78 2.55 5.80
N ARG A 97 0.86 3.02 4.97
CA ARG A 97 0.16 2.21 3.95
C ARG A 97 1.15 1.61 2.96
N LEU A 98 2.07 2.43 2.45
CA LEU A 98 3.15 1.98 1.58
C LEU A 98 3.98 0.86 2.23
N PHE A 99 4.37 1.03 3.49
CA PHE A 99 5.13 0.01 4.21
C PHE A 99 4.33 -1.29 4.35
N CYS A 100 3.03 -1.21 4.67
CA CYS A 100 2.15 -2.37 4.75
C CYS A 100 2.04 -3.09 3.40
N LEU A 101 1.74 -2.36 2.32
CA LEU A 101 1.56 -2.90 0.98
C LEU A 101 2.83 -3.56 0.45
N LEU A 102 3.97 -2.86 0.52
CA LEU A 102 5.23 -3.41 0.04
C LEU A 102 5.65 -4.62 0.88
N THR A 103 5.39 -4.62 2.19
CA THR A 103 5.65 -5.78 3.05
C THR A 103 4.76 -6.97 2.66
N LEU A 104 3.45 -6.77 2.53
CA LEU A 104 2.49 -7.79 2.10
C LEU A 104 2.94 -8.43 0.79
N LEU A 105 3.21 -7.61 -0.23
CA LEU A 105 3.57 -8.06 -1.58
C LEU A 105 4.99 -8.62 -1.66
N SER A 106 5.79 -8.47 -0.61
CA SER A 106 7.13 -9.06 -0.50
C SER A 106 7.15 -10.35 0.30
N LEU A 107 6.06 -10.74 0.97
CA LEU A 107 6.02 -12.01 1.70
C LEU A 107 6.29 -13.20 0.76
N PRO A 108 6.89 -14.29 1.28
CA PRO A 108 7.04 -15.50 0.49
C PRO A 108 5.67 -16.12 0.20
N ASP A 109 5.57 -16.85 -0.91
CA ASP A 109 4.30 -17.34 -1.43
C ASP A 109 3.55 -18.17 -0.38
N GLU A 110 4.23 -18.99 0.43
CA GLU A 110 3.58 -19.84 1.46
C GLU A 110 2.88 -19.03 2.57
N ARG A 111 3.24 -17.74 2.73
CA ARG A 111 2.66 -16.81 3.70
C ARG A 111 1.57 -15.93 3.10
N LEU A 112 1.39 -15.95 1.78
CA LEU A 112 0.31 -15.25 1.10
C LEU A 112 -0.97 -16.10 1.08
N PRO A 113 -2.17 -15.48 1.15
CA PRO A 113 -3.41 -16.18 0.86
C PRO A 113 -3.49 -16.54 -0.63
N ASP A 114 -4.30 -17.54 -0.99
CA ASP A 114 -4.50 -17.93 -2.41
C ASP A 114 -5.19 -16.81 -3.22
N MET A 115 -5.95 -15.97 -2.53
CA MET A 115 -6.67 -14.85 -3.10
C MET A 115 -6.47 -13.59 -2.24
N LEU A 116 -6.09 -12.49 -2.89
CA LEU A 116 -5.94 -11.17 -2.28
C LEU A 116 -7.07 -10.25 -2.76
N PHE A 117 -7.70 -9.55 -1.82
CA PHE A 117 -8.63 -8.47 -2.11
C PHE A 117 -8.06 -7.19 -1.52
N LEU A 118 -7.75 -6.22 -2.37
CA LEU A 118 -7.21 -4.92 -2.01
C LEU A 118 -8.24 -3.85 -2.38
N ASP A 119 -8.53 -3.00 -1.42
CA ASP A 119 -9.49 -1.90 -1.57
C ASP A 119 -8.72 -0.58 -1.43
N GLU A 120 -8.77 0.24 -2.48
CA GLU A 120 -8.01 1.49 -2.67
C GLU A 120 -6.54 1.40 -2.22
N PRO A 121 -5.76 0.40 -2.68
CA PRO A 121 -4.36 0.24 -2.25
C PRO A 121 -3.47 1.43 -2.61
N GLU A 122 -3.88 2.29 -3.53
CA GLU A 122 -3.19 3.52 -3.90
C GLU A 122 -3.45 4.71 -2.98
N LEU A 123 -4.44 4.63 -2.08
CA LEU A 123 -4.93 5.79 -1.34
C LEU A 123 -3.82 6.41 -0.48
N GLY A 124 -3.49 7.67 -0.79
CA GLY A 124 -2.42 8.43 -0.13
C GLY A 124 -1.00 8.16 -0.67
N LEU A 125 -0.86 7.36 -1.72
CA LEU A 125 0.42 7.09 -2.38
C LEU A 125 0.72 8.13 -3.47
N HIS A 126 1.98 8.55 -3.55
CA HIS A 126 2.46 9.35 -4.68
C HIS A 126 2.50 8.48 -5.97
N PRO A 127 2.29 9.03 -7.18
CA PRO A 127 2.26 8.27 -8.43
C PRO A 127 3.41 7.27 -8.64
N HIS A 128 4.65 7.64 -8.27
CA HIS A 128 5.79 6.72 -8.36
C HIS A 128 5.64 5.46 -7.49
N ALA A 129 5.00 5.57 -6.32
CA ALA A 129 4.70 4.45 -5.45
C ALA A 129 3.59 3.57 -6.02
N ILE A 130 2.58 4.17 -6.67
CA ILE A 130 1.52 3.45 -7.39
C ILE A 130 2.14 2.52 -8.44
N THR A 131 3.05 3.03 -9.28
CA THR A 131 3.73 2.21 -10.30
C THR A 131 4.45 1.02 -9.68
N LEU A 132 5.24 1.23 -8.62
CA LEU A 132 5.97 0.15 -7.94
C LEU A 132 5.02 -0.90 -7.33
N VAL A 133 3.95 -0.45 -6.66
CA VAL A 133 2.95 -1.32 -6.07
C VAL A 133 2.28 -2.16 -7.17
N SER A 134 1.87 -1.54 -8.28
CA SER A 134 1.29 -2.24 -9.43
C SER A 134 2.23 -3.27 -10.06
N GLU A 135 3.53 -2.98 -10.19
CA GLU A 135 4.53 -3.95 -10.66
C GLU A 135 4.62 -5.17 -9.73
N MET A 136 4.56 -4.94 -8.42
CA MET A 136 4.59 -6.01 -7.42
C MET A 136 3.30 -6.81 -7.42
N LEU A 137 2.14 -6.17 -7.58
CA LEU A 137 0.85 -6.83 -7.72
C LEU A 137 0.83 -7.76 -8.93
N LYS A 138 1.29 -7.29 -10.10
CA LYS A 138 1.45 -8.13 -11.30
C LYS A 138 2.35 -9.34 -11.07
N ARG A 139 3.38 -9.20 -10.24
CA ARG A 139 4.27 -10.32 -9.88
C ARG A 139 3.54 -11.35 -9.02
N VAL A 140 2.85 -10.90 -7.98
CA VAL A 140 2.05 -11.76 -7.08
C VAL A 140 0.93 -12.44 -7.87
N ALA A 141 0.32 -11.74 -8.83
CA ALA A 141 -0.73 -12.27 -9.69
C ALA A 141 -0.31 -13.47 -10.56
N LYS A 142 1.00 -13.75 -10.69
CA LYS A 142 1.51 -14.93 -11.39
C LYS A 142 1.27 -16.22 -10.63
N THR A 143 1.17 -16.17 -9.31
CA THR A 143 0.99 -17.35 -8.44
C THR A 143 -0.27 -17.27 -7.59
N ARG A 144 -0.87 -16.08 -7.43
CA ARG A 144 -2.06 -15.81 -6.61
C ARG A 144 -3.14 -15.10 -7.40
N GLN A 145 -4.40 -15.25 -6.99
CA GLN A 145 -5.48 -14.43 -7.55
C GLN A 145 -5.54 -13.08 -6.81
N VAL A 146 -5.56 -11.97 -7.55
CA VAL A 146 -5.54 -10.62 -6.97
C VAL A 146 -6.71 -9.81 -7.53
N PHE A 147 -7.57 -9.33 -6.64
CA PHE A 147 -8.64 -8.39 -6.94
C PHE A 147 -8.32 -7.05 -6.32
N ILE A 148 -8.41 -5.99 -7.14
CA ILE A 148 -8.14 -4.62 -6.74
C ILE A 148 -9.40 -3.81 -7.04
N ALA A 149 -9.95 -3.17 -6.01
CA ALA A 149 -10.90 -2.08 -6.16
C ALA A 149 -10.10 -0.78 -6.08
N THR A 150 -10.23 0.08 -7.10
CA THR A 150 -9.50 1.34 -7.20
C THR A 150 -10.39 2.38 -7.85
N GLN A 151 -10.25 3.63 -7.41
CA GLN A 151 -10.85 4.81 -8.04
C GLN A 151 -9.78 5.67 -8.73
N SER A 152 -8.54 5.16 -8.85
CA SER A 152 -7.41 5.92 -9.34
C SER A 152 -7.12 5.60 -10.80
N PRO A 153 -7.26 6.59 -11.71
CA PRO A 153 -6.84 6.46 -13.10
C PRO A 153 -5.38 6.02 -13.21
N TYR A 154 -4.50 6.57 -12.37
CA TYR A 154 -3.08 6.21 -12.33
C TYR A 154 -2.84 4.73 -12.02
N MET A 155 -3.62 4.13 -11.13
CA MET A 155 -3.50 2.71 -10.85
C MET A 155 -4.08 1.88 -12.00
N VAL A 156 -5.23 2.27 -12.55
CA VAL A 156 -5.85 1.62 -13.72
C VAL A 156 -4.88 1.60 -14.91
N ASP A 157 -4.17 2.70 -15.17
CA ASP A 157 -3.15 2.82 -16.23
C ASP A 157 -1.97 1.87 -16.07
N CYS A 158 -1.78 1.34 -14.86
CA CYS A 158 -0.74 0.35 -14.63
C CYS A 158 -1.16 -1.05 -15.10
N PHE A 159 -2.41 -1.32 -15.50
CA PHE A 159 -2.90 -2.66 -15.87
C PHE A 159 -3.42 -2.72 -17.31
N ASP A 160 -3.36 -3.92 -17.90
CA ASP A 160 -3.89 -4.14 -19.24
C ASP A 160 -5.42 -4.14 -19.22
N LEU A 161 -6.05 -3.59 -20.27
CA LEU A 161 -7.50 -3.41 -20.36
C LEU A 161 -8.33 -4.67 -20.16
N GLU A 162 -7.79 -5.83 -20.54
CA GLU A 162 -8.44 -7.13 -20.33
C GLU A 162 -8.58 -7.52 -18.86
N ASN A 163 -7.82 -6.87 -17.97
CA ASN A 163 -7.86 -7.06 -16.53
C ASN A 163 -8.70 -6.00 -15.81
N ILE A 164 -9.42 -5.13 -16.54
CA ILE A 164 -10.20 -4.03 -15.99
C ILE A 164 -11.70 -4.32 -16.12
N ILE A 165 -12.38 -4.31 -14.97
CA ILE A 165 -13.82 -4.41 -14.85
C ILE A 165 -14.33 -3.11 -14.26
N VAL A 166 -15.24 -2.44 -14.97
CA VAL A 166 -15.92 -1.24 -14.50
C VAL A 166 -17.20 -1.65 -13.77
N ALA A 167 -17.36 -1.13 -12.56
CA ALA A 167 -18.56 -1.28 -11.76
C ALA A 167 -19.37 0.02 -11.78
N GLU A 168 -20.60 -0.03 -12.27
CA GLU A 168 -21.51 1.12 -12.32
C GLU A 168 -22.80 0.83 -11.55
N ALA A 169 -23.20 1.76 -10.69
CA ALA A 169 -24.52 1.72 -10.07
C ALA A 169 -25.57 2.31 -11.03
N ARG A 170 -26.50 1.48 -11.49
CA ARG A 170 -27.59 1.86 -12.39
C ARG A 170 -28.91 1.33 -11.85
N ASP A 171 -29.88 2.22 -11.67
CA ASP A 171 -31.24 1.88 -11.21
C ASP A 171 -31.28 1.06 -9.91
N GLY A 172 -30.35 1.34 -8.99
CA GLY A 172 -30.25 0.64 -7.71
C GLY A 172 -29.56 -0.73 -7.76
N ALA A 173 -29.03 -1.14 -8.93
CA ALA A 173 -28.24 -2.35 -9.10
C ALA A 173 -26.81 -2.03 -9.55
N THR A 174 -25.84 -2.83 -9.12
CA THR A 174 -24.46 -2.74 -9.62
C THR A 174 -24.32 -3.59 -10.88
N THR A 175 -23.93 -2.96 -11.98
CA THR A 175 -23.59 -3.62 -13.24
C THR A 175 -22.09 -3.69 -13.40
N LEU A 176 -21.58 -4.85 -13.80
CA LEU A 176 -20.16 -5.08 -14.06
C LEU A 176 -19.95 -5.25 -15.57
N ARG A 177 -19.01 -4.51 -16.14
CA ARG A 177 -18.67 -4.60 -17.56
C ARG A 177 -17.16 -4.51 -17.76
N ASN A 178 -16.65 -5.18 -18.79
CA ASN A 178 -15.28 -4.93 -19.24
C ASN A 178 -15.20 -3.55 -19.89
N LEU A 179 -14.07 -2.86 -19.77
CA LEU A 179 -13.86 -1.55 -20.39
C LEU A 179 -13.45 -1.72 -21.87
N PRO A 180 -14.28 -1.31 -22.85
CA PRO A 180 -13.88 -1.33 -24.25
C PRO A 180 -12.71 -0.38 -24.49
N LYS A 181 -11.79 -0.76 -25.39
CA LYS A 181 -10.62 0.06 -25.74
C LYS A 181 -10.99 1.48 -26.16
N GLU A 182 -12.12 1.65 -26.86
CA GLU A 182 -12.58 2.94 -27.37
C GLU A 182 -13.08 3.88 -26.27
N GLN A 183 -13.60 3.33 -25.17
CA GLN A 183 -14.14 4.11 -24.04
C GLN A 183 -13.06 4.45 -23.02
N TYR A 184 -11.94 3.73 -22.99
CA TYR A 184 -10.86 3.95 -22.04
C TYR A 184 -10.22 5.34 -22.20
N GLN A 185 -9.93 5.78 -23.43
CA GLN A 185 -9.34 7.11 -23.67
C GLN A 185 -10.28 8.24 -23.22
N GLN A 186 -11.58 8.12 -23.48
CA GLN A 186 -12.57 9.11 -23.04
C GLN A 186 -12.68 9.15 -21.51
N TRP A 187 -12.69 7.98 -20.86
CA TRP A 187 -12.71 7.90 -19.40
C TRP A 187 -11.46 8.54 -18.78
N LEU A 188 -10.28 8.30 -19.36
CA LEU A 188 -9.05 8.95 -18.93
C LEU A 188 -9.13 10.46 -19.10
N ASP A 189 -9.56 10.96 -20.27
CA ASP A 189 -9.65 12.39 -20.51
C ASP A 189 -10.59 13.07 -19.49
N ASP A 190 -11.75 12.47 -19.20
CA ASP A 190 -12.72 13.00 -18.24
C ASP A 190 -12.17 13.02 -16.79
N ASP A 191 -11.49 11.95 -16.36
CA ASP A 191 -10.90 11.89 -15.02
C ASP A 191 -9.61 12.71 -14.89
N TYR A 192 -8.80 12.82 -15.95
CA TYR A 192 -7.65 13.72 -15.97
C TYR A 192 -8.12 15.17 -15.84
N LEU A 193 -9.19 15.56 -16.55
CA LEU A 193 -9.81 16.87 -16.41
C LEU A 193 -10.32 17.10 -14.98
N LEU A 194 -10.96 16.11 -14.35
CA LEU A 194 -11.37 16.20 -12.94
C LEU A 194 -10.16 16.34 -12.01
N SER A 195 -9.13 15.52 -12.17
CA SER A 195 -7.91 15.55 -11.34
C SER A 195 -7.17 16.88 -11.47
N ASP A 196 -7.16 17.49 -12.67
CA ASP A 196 -6.61 18.81 -12.94
C ASP A 196 -7.41 19.92 -12.25
N ILE A 197 -8.74 19.80 -12.18
CA ILE A 197 -9.60 20.73 -11.43
C ILE A 197 -9.30 20.65 -9.93
N TRP A 198 -9.11 19.44 -9.39
CA TRP A 198 -8.72 19.23 -7.99
C TRP A 198 -7.31 19.77 -7.69
N LEU A 199 -6.33 19.53 -8.56
CA LEU A 199 -4.95 20.03 -8.43
C LEU A 199 -4.85 21.56 -8.57
N LYS A 200 -5.82 22.20 -9.25
CA LYS A 200 -5.86 23.65 -9.45
C LYS A 200 -6.61 24.42 -8.36
N THR A 201 -7.18 23.76 -7.36
CA THR A 201 -7.86 24.45 -6.26
C THR A 201 -6.84 24.85 -5.19
N PRO A 202 -6.47 26.14 -5.03
CA PRO A 202 -5.67 26.55 -3.89
C PRO A 202 -6.56 26.43 -2.65
N VAL A 203 -6.22 25.53 -1.74
CA VAL A 203 -6.80 25.53 -0.40
C VAL A 203 -6.34 26.82 0.28
N GLY A 204 -7.27 27.77 0.43
CA GLY A 204 -7.18 28.85 1.39
C GLY A 204 -7.13 30.26 0.81
N VAL A 205 -8.29 30.82 0.50
CA VAL A 205 -8.55 32.26 0.72
C VAL A 205 -9.88 32.42 1.43
N SER A 206 -9.83 32.78 2.71
CA SER A 206 -10.90 33.47 3.47
C SER A 206 -10.38 33.65 4.90
N SER A 207 -10.36 34.81 5.55
CA SER A 207 -10.73 36.19 5.24
C SER A 207 -10.04 37.08 6.28
#